data_AF-A0A1G7RRD0-F1
#
_entry.id   AF-A0A1G7RRD0-F1
#
_cell.length_a   1.000
_cell.length_b   1.000
_cell.length_c   1.000
_cell.angle_alpha   90.00
_cell.angle_beta   90.00
_cell.angle_gamma   90.00
#
_symmetry.space_group_name_H-M   'P 1'
#
loop_
_entity.id
_entity.type
_entity.pdbx_description
1 polymer ?
#
loop_
_entity_poly.entity_id
_entity_poly.type
_entity_poly.pdbx_seq_one_letter_code
_entity_poly.pdbx_strand_id
1 'polypeptide(L)' 'MLVAFDLNQNDRDALLRHCQSFQPDSGDAREDARLADALTALAEELEKSNLKRPEYHGT' A
#
# COMPACT_ATOMS: atom_id res chain seq x y z
N MET A 1 -7.79 3.23 14.36
CA MET A 1 -8.70 2.32 13.63
C MET A 1 -7.84 1.55 12.64
N LEU A 2 -7.74 0.23 12.78
CA LEU A 2 -6.95 -0.62 11.88
C LEU A 2 -7.94 -1.21 10.87
N VAL A 3 -7.86 -0.78 9.61
CA VAL A 3 -8.59 -1.45 8.52
C VAL A 3 -7.86 -2.75 8.22
N ALA A 4 -8.51 -3.88 8.47
CA ALA A 4 -8.02 -5.20 8.09
C ALA A 4 -8.41 -5.45 6.63
N PHE A 5 -7.44 -5.38 5.74
CA PHE A 5 -7.62 -5.69 4.33
C PHE A 5 -7.36 -7.18 4.09
N ASP A 6 -8.43 -7.95 3.87
CA ASP A 6 -8.36 -9.31 3.32
C ASP A 6 -8.11 -9.23 1.81
N LEU A 7 -6.89 -8.84 1.46
CA LEU A 7 -6.46 -8.73 0.07
C LEU A 7 -5.72 -10.01 -0.31
N ASN A 8 -6.21 -10.69 -1.34
CA ASN A 8 -5.45 -11.74 -2.00
C ASN A 8 -4.17 -11.15 -2.62
N GLN A 9 -3.17 -11.99 -2.91
CA GLN A 9 -1.87 -11.54 -3.40
C GLN A 9 -1.98 -10.71 -4.70
N ASN A 10 -2.97 -11.02 -5.54
CA ASN A 10 -3.26 -10.28 -6.78
C ASN A 10 -3.87 -8.89 -6.50
N ASP A 11 -4.88 -8.80 -5.63
CA ASP A 11 -5.48 -7.53 -5.24
C ASP A 11 -4.48 -6.62 -4.50
N ARG A 12 -3.56 -7.20 -3.72
CA ARG A 12 -2.44 -6.45 -3.12
C ARG A 12 -1.52 -5.86 -4.18
N ASP A 13 -1.10 -6.64 -5.17
CA ASP A 13 -0.22 -6.17 -6.25
C ASP A 13 -0.91 -5.07 -7.08
N ALA A 14 -2.19 -5.26 -7.39
CA ALA A 14 -3.00 -4.27 -8.07
C ALA A 14 -3.12 -2.96 -7.26
N LEU A 15 -3.35 -3.05 -5.94
CA LEU A 15 -3.41 -1.89 -5.06
C LEU A 15 -2.04 -1.21 -4.92
N LEU A 16 -0.96 -1.98 -4.83
CA LEU A 16 0.41 -1.45 -4.77
C LEU A 16 0.75 -0.66 -6.04
N ARG A 17 0.47 -1.25 -7.22
CA ARG A 17 0.64 -0.59 -8.52
C ARG A 17 -0.20 0.68 -8.61
N HIS A 18 -1.42 0.65 -8.09
CA HIS A 18 -2.28 1.83 -8.06
C HIS A 18 -1.69 2.92 -7.17
N CYS A 19 -1.20 2.59 -5.97
CA CYS A 19 -0.56 3.58 -5.08
C CYS A 19 0.68 4.22 -5.73
N GLN A 20 1.43 3.48 -6.55
CA GLN A 20 2.62 3.99 -7.24
C GLN A 20 2.33 4.77 -8.52
N SER A 21 1.24 4.45 -9.23
CA SER A 21 0.89 5.09 -10.52
C SER A 21 -0.14 6.20 -10.37
N PHE A 22 -0.85 6.26 -9.24
CA PHE A 22 -1.86 7.28 -9.00
C PHE A 22 -1.19 8.61 -8.68
N GLN A 23 -1.46 9.60 -9.53
CA GLN A 23 -1.01 10.97 -9.31
C GLN A 23 -2.20 11.79 -8.81
N PRO A 24 -2.15 12.31 -7.57
CA PRO A 24 -3.17 13.20 -7.06
C PRO A 24 -3.29 14.44 -7.96
N ASP A 25 -4.51 14.75 -8.39
CA ASP A 25 -4.87 15.95 -9.16
C ASP A 25 -6.18 16.52 -8.59
N SER A 26 -6.21 16.77 -7.27
CA SER A 26 -7.39 17.32 -6.59
C SER A 26 -7.54 18.84 -6.84
N GLY A 27 -6.50 19.47 -7.41
CA GLY A 27 -6.43 20.93 -7.61
C GLY A 27 -6.00 21.70 -6.35
N ASP A 28 -5.67 20.98 -5.27
CA ASP A 28 -5.31 21.52 -3.97
C ASP A 28 -3.98 20.91 -3.52
N ALA A 29 -2.87 21.64 -3.73
CA ALA A 29 -1.52 21.11 -3.57
C ALA A 29 -1.22 20.54 -2.16
N ARG A 30 -1.92 21.02 -1.13
CA ARG A 30 -1.81 20.50 0.25
C ARG A 30 -2.52 19.17 0.43
N GLU A 31 -3.62 18.98 -0.29
CA GLU A 31 -4.37 17.73 -0.29
C GLU A 31 -3.62 16.69 -1.11
N ASP A 32 -3.11 17.09 -2.28
CA ASP A 32 -2.28 16.24 -3.14
C ASP A 32 -1.02 15.74 -2.40
N ALA A 33 -0.33 16.61 -1.66
CA ALA A 33 0.83 16.23 -0.86
C ALA A 33 0.46 15.26 0.28
N ARG A 34 -0.66 15.47 0.96
CA ARG A 34 -1.13 14.56 2.01
C ARG A 34 -1.58 13.22 1.46
N LEU A 35 -2.22 13.20 0.30
CA LEU A 35 -2.65 11.99 -0.36
C LEU A 35 -1.44 11.19 -0.86
N ALA A 36 -0.45 11.85 -1.46
CA ALA A 36 0.80 11.23 -1.89
C ALA A 36 1.57 10.59 -0.71
N ASP A 37 1.65 11.29 0.42
CA ASP A 37 2.27 10.78 1.65
C ASP A 37 1.53 9.53 2.18
N ALA A 38 0.19 9.59 2.24
CA ALA A 38 -0.64 8.47 2.66
C ALA A 38 -0.51 7.24 1.73
N LEU A 39 -0.46 7.45 0.41
CA LEU A 39 -0.27 6.39 -0.58
C LEU A 39 1.13 5.75 -0.47
N THR A 40 2.15 6.57 -0.19
CA THR A 40 3.51 6.08 0.04
C THR A 40 3.57 5.19 1.28
N ALA A 41 3.03 5.68 2.41
CA ALA A 41 2.98 4.91 3.66
C ALA A 41 2.19 3.60 3.49
N LEU A 42 1.08 3.62 2.74
CA LEU A 42 0.30 2.43 2.44
C LEU A 42 1.09 1.42 1.60
N ALA A 43 1.80 1.88 0.56
CA ALA A 43 2.63 1.03 -0.28
C ALA A 43 3.74 0.34 0.54
N GLU A 44 4.44 1.10 1.40
CA GLU A 44 5.48 0.54 2.27
C GLU A 44 4.94 -0.54 3.22
N GLU A 45 3.77 -0.31 3.84
CA GLU A 45 3.15 -1.31 4.73
C GLU A 45 2.64 -2.54 3.98
N LEU A 46 2.16 -2.37 2.74
CA LEU A 46 1.80 -3.49 1.86
C LEU A 46 3.04 -4.34 1.50
N GLU A 47 4.17 -3.70 1.17
CA GLU A 47 5.44 -4.39 0.89
C GLU A 47 5.99 -5.13 2.12
N LYS A 48 5.98 -4.48 3.30
CA LYS A 48 6.38 -5.12 4.57
C LYS A 48 5.47 -6.29 4.95
N SER A 49 4.17 -6.17 4.68
CA SER A 49 3.22 -7.26 4.89
C SER A 49 3.49 -8.46 3.98
N ASN A 50 4.02 -8.22 2.78
CA ASN A 50 4.46 -9.27 1.86
C ASN A 50 5.71 -10.01 2.38
N LEU A 51 6.62 -9.29 3.04
CA LEU A 51 7.82 -9.86 3.67
C LEU A 51 7.50 -10.64 4.97
N LYS A 52 6.38 -10.33 5.62
CA LYS A 52 5.89 -10.98 6.85
C LYS A 52 5.24 -12.36 6.66
N ARG A 53 5.39 -13.01 5.50
CA ARG A 53 5.31 -14.47 5.47
C ARG A 53 6.70 -14.99 5.84
N PRO A 54 7.02 -15.23 7.13
CA PRO A 54 8.13 -16.12 7.41
C PRO A 54 7.75 -17.43 6.74
N GLU A 55 8.55 -17.81 5.75
CA GLU A 55 8.68 -19.21 5.40
C GLU A 55 8.97 -19.92 6.72
N TYR A 56 7.98 -20.61 7.28
CA TYR A 56 8.22 -21.58 8.31
C TYR A 56 9.01 -22.70 7.64
N HIS A 57 10.32 -22.49 7.50
CA HIS A 57 11.26 -23.55 7.20
C HIS A 57 11.37 -24.36 8.50
N GLY A 58 10.42 -25.27 8.66
CA GLY A 58 10.53 -26.33 9.65
C GLY A 58 11.70 -27.22 9.25
N THR A 59 12.72 -27.25 10.09
CA THR A 59 13.71 -28.33 10.17
C THR A 59 13.89 -28.69 11.63
#